data_AF-A0A1V1WC15-F1
#
_entry.id   AF-A0A1V1WC15-F1
#
_cell.length_a   1.000
_cell.length_b   1.000
_cell.length_c   1.000
_cell.angle_alpha   90.00
_cell.angle_beta   90.00
_cell.angle_gamma   90.00
#
_symmetry.space_group_name_H-M   'P 1'
#
loop_
_entity.id
_entity.type
_entity.pdbx_description
1 polymer ?
#
loop_
_entity_poly.entity_id
_entity_poly.type
_entity_poly.pdbx_seq_one_letter_code
_entity_poly.pdbx_strand_id
1 'polypeptide(L)' 'DIPIYEEKQDPAKCTLYKCEKDAGRIVLNTVTCAPQEPKTGCRNVDSPVELPFPDCCPLVVCNAPVYGG' A
#
# COMPACT_ATOMS: atom_id res chain seq x y z
N ASP A 1 6.99 18.19 -7.75
CA ASP A 1 8.39 17.85 -7.49
C ASP A 1 8.50 17.19 -6.12
N ILE A 2 9.30 16.13 -5.98
CA ILE A 2 9.60 15.45 -4.71
C ILE A 2 11.11 15.59 -4.50
N PRO A 3 11.57 16.33 -3.47
CA PRO A 3 13.01 16.51 -3.24
C PRO A 3 13.74 15.20 -2.99
N ILE A 4 15.04 15.17 -3.29
CA ILE A 4 15.88 13.98 -3.04
C ILE A 4 15.88 13.67 -1.54
N TYR A 5 15.66 12.40 -1.21
CA TYR A 5 15.47 11.81 0.13
C TYR A 5 14.14 12.14 0.83
N GLU A 6 13.26 12.89 0.17
CA GLU A 6 11.89 13.11 0.64
C GLU A 6 10.93 12.08 0.05
N GLU A 7 9.81 11.93 0.73
CA GLU A 7 8.70 11.07 0.34
C GLU A 7 7.40 11.85 0.23
N LYS A 8 6.53 11.43 -0.69
CA LYS A 8 5.25 12.05 -0.92
C LYS A 8 4.20 11.02 -1.32
N GLN A 9 3.09 11.04 -0.61
CA GLN A 9 1.92 10.24 -0.96
C GLN A 9 1.12 10.88 -2.09
N ASP A 10 0.60 10.04 -2.99
CA ASP A 10 -0.36 10.44 -4.01
C ASP A 10 -1.72 10.76 -3.36
N PRO A 11 -2.29 11.95 -3.54
CA PRO A 11 -3.59 12.28 -2.94
C PRO A 11 -4.77 11.53 -3.59
N ALA A 12 -4.59 10.95 -4.78
CA ALA A 12 -5.63 10.24 -5.52
C ALA A 12 -5.43 8.71 -5.53
N LYS A 13 -4.30 8.20 -5.04
CA LYS A 13 -3.95 6.78 -5.06
C LYS A 13 -3.25 6.37 -3.77
N CYS A 14 -3.41 5.12 -3.36
CA CYS A 14 -2.61 4.57 -2.26
C CYS A 14 -1.21 4.21 -2.79
N THR A 15 -0.38 5.22 -2.98
CA THR A 15 0.97 5.10 -3.54
C THR A 15 1.89 6.09 -2.84
N LEU A 16 3.03 5.61 -2.38
CA LEU A 16 4.08 6.41 -1.78
C LEU A 16 5.24 6.52 -2.77
N TYR A 17 5.57 7.75 -3.16
CA TYR A 17 6.73 8.03 -3.99
C TYR A 17 7.88 8.47 -3.10
N LYS A 18 9.06 7.90 -3.32
CA LYS A 18 10.30 8.28 -2.65
C LYS A 18 11.33 8.64 -3.70
N CYS A 19 11.85 9.85 -3.62
CA CYS A 19 12.96 10.27 -4.49
C CYS A 19 14.25 9.89 -3.78
N GLU A 20 15.06 9.03 -4.38
CA GLU A 20 16.29 8.55 -3.75
C GLU A 20 17.47 8.49 -4.72
N LYS A 21 18.67 8.38 -4.14
CA LYS A 21 19.91 8.23 -4.92
C LYS A 21 20.36 6.78 -4.84
N ASP A 22 20.13 6.02 -5.90
CA ASP A 22 20.54 4.62 -6.02
C ASP A 22 21.70 4.50 -7.02
N ALA A 23 22.80 3.85 -6.61
CA ALA A 23 24.00 3.65 -7.44
C ALA A 23 24.49 4.91 -8.18
N GLY A 24 24.39 6.09 -7.54
CA GLY A 24 24.80 7.37 -8.11
C GLY A 24 23.76 8.05 -9.00
N ARG A 25 22.61 7.43 -9.25
CA ARG A 25 21.51 7.96 -10.06
C ARG A 25 20.35 8.41 -9.19
N ILE A 26 19.64 9.45 -9.62
CA ILE A 26 18.38 9.85 -9.00
C ILE A 26 17.29 8.94 -9.55
N VAL A 27 16.59 8.24 -8.67
CA VAL A 27 15.49 7.34 -9.01
C VAL A 27 14.24 7.72 -8.23
N LEU A 28 13.09 7.56 -8.87
CA LEU A 28 11.80 7.69 -8.22
C LEU A 28 11.31 6.29 -7.86
N ASN A 29 11.48 5.91 -6.60
CA ASN A 29 10.97 4.66 -6.09
C ASN A 29 9.47 4.81 -5.81
N THR A 30 8.69 3.84 -6.26
CA THR A 30 7.23 3.85 -6.19
C THR A 30 6.78 2.66 -5.38
N VAL A 31 6.26 2.91 -4.19
CA VAL A 31 5.74 1.88 -3.29
C VAL A 31 4.22 1.86 -3.41
N THR A 32 3.69 0.72 -3.83
CA THR A 32 2.26 0.48 -3.99
C THR A 32 1.81 -0.69 -3.12
N CYS A 33 0.52 -0.79 -2.87
CA CYS A 33 -0.04 -1.96 -2.22
C CYS A 33 0.25 -3.22 -3.03
N ALA A 34 0.57 -4.31 -2.33
CA ALA A 34 0.75 -5.60 -2.97
C ALA A 34 -0.58 -6.09 -3.56
N PRO A 35 -0.59 -6.70 -4.76
CA PRO A 35 -1.80 -7.32 -5.30
C PRO A 35 -2.30 -8.41 -4.36
N GLN A 36 -3.61 -8.42 -4.11
CA GLN A 36 -4.25 -9.36 -3.21
C GLN A 36 -5.11 -10.35 -4.01
N GLU A 37 -4.88 -11.64 -3.81
CA GLU A 37 -5.71 -12.72 -4.33
C GLU A 37 -6.36 -13.45 -3.14
N PRO A 38 -7.58 -13.04 -2.73
CA PRO A 38 -8.22 -13.65 -1.57
C PRO A 38 -8.51 -15.13 -1.85
N LYS A 39 -8.05 -15.99 -0.92
CA LYS A 39 -8.36 -17.43 -0.94
C LYS A 39 -9.81 -17.67 -0.52
N THR A 40 -10.30 -18.90 -0.73
CA THR A 40 -11.65 -19.31 -0.31
C THR A 40 -11.89 -19.02 1.16
N GLY A 41 -13.02 -18.37 1.48
CA GLY A 41 -13.35 -17.95 2.84
C GLY A 41 -12.78 -16.59 3.26
N CYS A 42 -12.05 -15.91 2.36
CA CYS A 42 -11.56 -14.56 2.55
C CYS A 42 -12.21 -13.57 1.57
N ARG A 43 -12.22 -12.30 1.94
CA ARG A 43 -12.71 -11.20 1.11
C ARG A 43 -11.74 -10.02 1.16
N ASN A 44 -11.68 -9.28 0.06
CA ASN A 44 -11.03 -7.98 0.05
C ASN A 44 -11.90 -6.96 0.78
N VAL A 45 -11.25 -6.06 1.51
CA VAL A 45 -11.85 -4.93 2.20
C VAL A 45 -11.04 -3.70 1.81
N ASP A 46 -11.69 -2.78 1.11
CA ASP A 46 -11.05 -1.55 0.68
C ASP A 46 -10.87 -0.57 1.85
N SER A 47 -9.78 0.18 1.80
CA SER A 47 -9.45 1.24 2.75
C SER A 47 -9.56 2.62 2.05
N PRO A 48 -9.88 3.70 2.78
CA PRO A 48 -9.89 5.04 2.21
C PRO A 48 -8.50 5.45 1.68
N VAL A 49 -8.46 5.98 0.45
CA VAL A 49 -7.22 6.37 -0.24
C VAL A 49 -6.46 7.52 0.44
N GLU A 50 -7.19 8.31 1.21
CA GLU A 50 -6.72 9.49 1.94
C GLU A 50 -6.00 9.14 3.26
N LEU A 51 -6.05 7.88 3.70
CA LEU A 51 -5.25 7.42 4.83
C LEU A 51 -3.76 7.40 4.48
N PRO A 52 -2.84 7.61 5.45
CA PRO A 52 -1.41 7.48 5.21
C PRO A 52 -1.04 6.10 4.65
N PHE A 53 -0.06 6.01 3.76
CA PHE A 53 0.53 4.71 3.39
C PHE A 53 1.23 4.09 4.62
N PRO A 54 1.07 2.79 4.93
CA PRO A 54 0.36 1.75 4.17
C PRO A 54 -1.13 1.56 4.55
N ASP A 55 -1.69 2.38 5.43
CA ASP A 55 -3.07 2.23 5.93
C ASP A 55 -4.15 2.43 4.87
N CYS A 56 -3.84 3.16 3.78
CA CYS A 56 -4.72 3.24 2.61
C CYS A 56 -4.78 1.95 1.78
N CYS A 57 -3.98 0.92 2.08
CA CYS A 57 -3.99 -0.32 1.32
C CYS A 57 -5.21 -1.19 1.64
N PRO A 58 -5.76 -1.90 0.64
CA PRO A 58 -6.82 -2.86 0.88
C PRO A 58 -6.31 -4.02 1.73
N LEU A 59 -7.19 -4.56 2.55
CA LEU A 59 -6.92 -5.69 3.43
C LEU A 59 -7.65 -6.93 2.95
N VAL A 60 -7.04 -8.09 3.16
CA VAL A 60 -7.74 -9.39 3.02
C VAL A 60 -8.20 -9.82 4.41
N VAL A 61 -9.51 -9.91 4.59
CA VAL A 61 -10.11 -10.44 5.81
C VAL A 61 -10.61 -11.84 5.53
N CYS A 62 -10.05 -12.81 6.24
CA CYS A 62 -10.54 -14.19 6.22
C CYS A 62 -11.53 -14.39 7.36
N ASN A 63 -12.63 -15.09 7.09
CA ASN A 63 -13.44 -15.63 8.15
C ASN A 63 -12.53 -16.52 8.99
N ALA A 64 -12.38 -16.22 10.28
CA ALA A 64 -11.77 -17.16 11.19
C ALA A 64 -12.55 -18.50 11.04
N PRO A 65 -11.88 -19.66 11.08
CA PRO A 65 -12.62 -20.90 11.30
C PRO A 65 -13.50 -20.66 12.54
N VAL A 66 -14.80 -20.89 12.38
CA VAL A 66 -15.74 -20.88 13.50
C VAL A 66 -15.35 -22.07 14.39
N TYR A 67 -14.33 -21.90 15.22
CA TYR A 67 -14.18 -22.73 16.39
C TYR A 67 -15.35 -22.31 17.28
N GLY A 68 -16.41 -23.10 17.23
CA GLY A 68 -17.68 -22.84 17.90
C GLY A 68 -17.49 -22.40 19.34
N GLY A 69 -18.24 -21.37 19.72
CA GLY A 69 -18.68 -21.11 21.07
C GLY A 69 -20.17 -21.38 21.14
#